data_AF-A0A7C6B230-F1
#
_entry.id   AF-A0A7C6B230-F1
#
_cell.length_a   1.000
_cell.length_b   1.000
_cell.length_c   1.000
_cell.angle_alpha   90.00
_cell.angle_beta   90.00
_cell.angle_gamma   90.00
#
_symmetry.space_group_name_H-M   'P 1'
#
loop_
_entity.id
_entity.type
_entity.pdbx_description
1 polymer ?
#
loop_
_entity_poly.entity_id
_entity_poly.type
_entity_poly.pdbx_seq_one_letter_code
_entity_poly.pdbx_strand_id
1 'polypeptide(L)'
;RIEKLVYESLPRYYVTANVYVPTSGRPPFPAVLGTAGHSVTGKAAPMYQRVWISLAKRGILVLAYDPPGQGERYEYLDPELGRPRFGSTVEHTMAGIQCLLTGTNFARYEIWDGVRAVDYLLSRPDVDPKRLGVTGNSGGGTQTAYLQVLEPRLAVAVPSCYITSWEKLWLNPGPQDAEQNFAGFLKDGLDFADFLIAFAPKPVKMLTAIRDYFPIEGARATFAEAQRIYKILGAADRVDLFEYDDTHGWFKPRREATYRWMERWLNQRIEEGVEADFPTEHESNLNCTPTGQVATSFKGETVQSLNLALAERIYPQRAAARLRDAAALRSLVRARLSIPEVRDAPAVTKHGEIGREGYRIEKVALETEPGITVAALVFVPATGRRPLPAVIYVHSAGKATDAAPGGDIEALVRAGRLVIAPDLRGWGESGPARGIGGYSGIWQTAMRAVLVGKTLLGMQVYDLLSVFHYLTQRADVDARGIALLGKANGGVAALIAAALEPRVARVAAEESVLSYMDIVRARIHENTTELIVPGVLR
;
A
#
# COMPACT_ATOMS: atom_id res chain seq x y z
N ARG A 1 6.08 -9.06 35.93
CA ARG A 1 4.58 -9.08 35.98
C ARG A 1 4.06 -8.45 34.69
N ILE A 2 2.83 -8.75 34.28
CA ILE A 2 2.22 -8.19 33.07
C ILE A 2 1.01 -7.34 33.48
N GLU A 3 0.96 -6.10 33.01
CA GLU A 3 -0.20 -5.21 33.14
C GLU A 3 -0.94 -5.16 31.80
N LYS A 4 -2.27 -5.07 31.85
CA LYS A 4 -3.12 -4.89 30.67
C LYS A 4 -3.54 -3.44 30.57
N LEU A 5 -3.39 -2.86 29.39
CA LEU A 5 -3.62 -1.43 29.15
C LEU A 5 -4.52 -1.26 27.92
N VAL A 6 -5.47 -0.34 28.03
CA VAL A 6 -6.15 0.24 26.88
C VAL A 6 -5.93 1.74 26.94
N TYR A 7 -5.48 2.34 25.84
CA TYR A 7 -5.33 3.79 25.72
C TYR A 7 -5.97 4.30 24.44
N GLU A 8 -6.37 5.57 24.42
CA GLU A 8 -6.81 6.25 23.21
C GLU A 8 -5.61 6.88 22.51
N SER A 9 -5.35 6.51 21.25
CA SER A 9 -4.30 7.16 20.46
C SER A 9 -4.84 8.37 19.68
N LEU A 10 -6.08 8.27 19.22
CA LEU A 10 -6.93 9.36 18.74
C LEU A 10 -8.24 9.32 19.53
N PRO A 11 -9.04 10.41 19.55
CA PRO A 11 -10.32 10.41 20.26
C PRO A 11 -11.18 9.19 19.86
N ARG A 12 -11.55 8.37 20.85
CA ARG A 12 -12.31 7.12 20.67
C ARG A 12 -11.63 6.06 19.79
N TYR A 13 -10.36 6.19 19.43
CA TYR A 13 -9.59 5.17 18.72
C TYR A 13 -8.68 4.44 19.72
N TYR A 14 -9.10 3.23 20.09
CA TYR A 14 -8.50 2.49 21.21
C TYR A 14 -7.40 1.55 20.76
N VAL A 15 -6.32 1.52 21.54
CA VAL A 15 -5.18 0.62 21.38
C VAL A 15 -5.05 -0.26 22.62
N THR A 16 -4.93 -1.56 22.40
CA THR A 16 -4.72 -2.59 23.43
C THR A 16 -3.24 -2.89 23.56
N ALA A 17 -2.73 -2.95 24.80
CA ALA A 17 -1.32 -3.15 25.07
C ALA A 17 -1.08 -3.99 26.33
N ASN A 18 0.06 -4.69 26.35
CA ASN A 18 0.57 -5.36 27.53
C ASN A 18 1.88 -4.71 27.96
N VAL A 19 1.99 -4.40 29.26
CA VAL A 19 3.20 -3.84 29.86
C VAL A 19 3.88 -4.92 30.68
N TYR A 20 5.04 -5.39 30.23
CA TYR A 20 5.88 -6.35 30.92
C TYR A 20 6.83 -5.58 31.85
N VAL A 21 6.50 -5.58 33.13
CA VAL A 21 7.23 -4.84 34.17
C VAL A 21 8.22 -5.78 34.89
N PRO A 22 9.52 -5.45 34.94
CA PRO A 22 10.49 -6.19 35.74
C PRO A 22 10.05 -6.28 37.21
N THR A 23 10.18 -7.46 37.82
CA THR A 23 9.88 -7.68 39.25
C THR A 23 11.14 -7.66 40.12
N SER A 24 12.30 -7.54 39.49
CA SER A 24 13.61 -7.42 40.13
C SER A 24 14.36 -6.22 39.53
N GLY A 25 15.37 -5.73 40.25
CA GLY A 25 16.07 -4.48 39.89
C GLY A 25 15.49 -3.26 40.61
N ARG A 26 16.00 -2.07 40.27
CA ARG A 26 15.57 -0.79 40.86
C ARG A 26 15.07 0.15 39.75
N PRO A 27 13.83 0.65 39.83
CA PRO A 27 13.36 1.69 38.91
C PRO A 27 14.12 3.01 39.13
N PRO A 28 14.11 3.93 38.15
CA PRO A 28 13.41 3.84 36.86
C PRO A 28 14.11 2.87 35.88
N PHE A 29 13.31 2.04 35.21
CA PHE A 29 13.77 1.06 34.23
C PHE A 29 13.94 1.71 32.86
N PRO A 30 14.94 1.29 32.06
CA PRO A 30 14.85 1.52 30.62
C PRO A 30 13.58 0.85 30.08
N ALA A 31 13.01 1.39 29.01
CA ALA A 31 11.81 0.84 28.40
C ALA A 31 11.99 0.59 26.91
N VAL A 32 11.31 -0.42 26.39
CA VAL A 32 11.26 -0.76 24.97
C VAL A 32 9.81 -0.79 24.51
N LEU A 33 9.54 -0.08 23.42
CA LEU A 33 8.31 -0.22 22.66
C LEU A 33 8.41 -1.47 21.77
N GLY A 34 7.51 -2.43 22.01
CA GLY A 34 7.41 -3.66 21.25
C GLY A 34 6.34 -3.58 20.17
N THR A 35 6.74 -3.71 18.91
CA THR A 35 5.82 -3.67 17.77
C THR A 35 5.65 -5.06 17.17
N ALA A 36 4.41 -5.53 17.09
CA ALA A 36 4.08 -6.78 16.43
C ALA A 36 3.92 -6.56 14.91
N GLY A 37 4.40 -7.50 14.11
CA GLY A 37 4.01 -7.63 12.70
C GLY A 37 2.76 -8.49 12.53
N HIS A 38 2.42 -8.83 11.28
CA HIS A 38 1.17 -9.47 10.82
C HIS A 38 0.87 -10.86 11.40
N SER A 39 0.81 -10.97 12.73
CA SER A 39 0.36 -12.14 13.47
C SER A 39 -1.09 -11.95 13.87
N VAL A 40 -1.88 -13.02 13.78
CA VAL A 40 -3.30 -12.99 14.14
C VAL A 40 -3.51 -12.49 15.55
N THR A 41 -2.62 -12.88 16.47
CA THR A 41 -2.75 -12.61 17.91
C THR A 41 -1.95 -11.39 18.36
N GLY A 42 -1.41 -10.62 17.42
CA GLY A 42 -0.74 -9.33 17.66
C GLY A 42 0.36 -9.42 18.73
N LYS A 43 0.27 -8.54 19.73
CA LYS A 43 1.21 -8.47 20.87
C LYS A 43 1.35 -9.79 21.63
N ALA A 44 0.32 -10.64 21.59
CA ALA A 44 0.23 -11.90 22.30
C ALA A 44 0.81 -13.10 21.52
N ALA A 45 1.33 -12.93 20.30
CA ALA A 45 1.90 -14.08 19.58
C ALA A 45 3.14 -14.64 20.31
N PRO A 46 3.30 -15.97 20.42
CA PRO A 46 4.41 -16.58 21.17
C PRO A 46 5.80 -16.10 20.74
N MET A 47 5.99 -15.84 19.43
CA MET A 47 7.24 -15.31 18.88
C MET A 47 7.62 -13.95 19.49
N TYR A 48 6.63 -13.04 19.62
CA TYR A 48 6.82 -11.71 20.19
C TYR A 48 6.92 -11.78 21.72
N GLN A 49 6.06 -12.58 22.39
CA GLN A 49 6.11 -12.77 23.83
C GLN A 49 7.49 -13.21 24.33
N ARG A 50 8.19 -14.07 23.58
CA ARG A 50 9.57 -14.49 23.93
C ARG A 50 10.52 -13.30 24.03
N VAL A 51 10.40 -12.30 23.16
CA VAL A 51 11.18 -11.06 23.21
C VAL A 51 10.77 -10.21 24.41
N TRP A 52 9.47 -9.99 24.60
CA TRP A 52 8.95 -9.14 25.68
C TRP A 52 9.33 -9.66 27.07
N ILE A 53 9.15 -10.97 27.29
CA ILE A 53 9.49 -11.64 28.55
C ILE A 53 11.01 -11.61 28.78
N SER A 54 11.80 -11.86 27.74
CA SER A 54 13.27 -11.84 27.83
C SER A 54 13.83 -10.48 28.20
N LEU A 55 13.30 -9.41 27.61
CA LEU A 55 13.68 -8.03 27.94
C LEU A 55 13.23 -7.65 29.37
N ALA A 56 12.02 -8.04 29.78
CA ALA A 56 11.54 -7.81 31.15
C ALA A 56 12.39 -8.52 32.20
N LYS A 57 12.82 -9.77 31.94
CA LYS A 57 13.75 -10.52 32.82
C LYS A 57 15.14 -9.89 32.91
N ARG A 58 15.50 -9.05 31.93
CA ARG A 58 16.73 -8.27 31.85
C ARG A 58 16.63 -6.88 32.52
N GLY A 59 15.50 -6.59 33.17
CA GLY A 59 15.29 -5.29 33.81
C GLY A 59 14.90 -4.18 32.84
N ILE A 60 14.45 -4.53 31.62
CA ILE A 60 13.94 -3.59 30.62
C ILE A 60 12.43 -3.71 30.58
N LEU A 61 11.71 -2.63 30.91
CA LEU A 61 10.26 -2.60 30.80
C LEU A 61 9.85 -2.68 29.32
N VAL A 62 8.82 -3.46 28.99
CA VAL A 62 8.32 -3.53 27.61
C VAL A 62 6.87 -3.14 27.56
N LEU A 63 6.50 -2.22 26.67
CA LEU A 63 5.11 -2.02 26.27
C LEU A 63 4.94 -2.57 24.86
N ALA A 64 4.16 -3.64 24.73
CA ALA A 64 3.81 -4.22 23.43
C ALA A 64 2.34 -3.94 23.14
N TYR A 65 2.02 -3.39 21.96
CA TYR A 65 0.65 -3.03 21.57
C TYR A 65 0.21 -3.77 20.32
N ASP A 66 -1.10 -3.94 20.16
CA ASP A 66 -1.69 -4.48 18.93
C ASP A 66 -1.73 -3.39 17.86
N PRO A 67 -1.19 -3.61 16.66
CA PRO A 67 -1.46 -2.76 15.51
C PRO A 67 -2.92 -2.88 15.05
N PRO A 68 -3.46 -1.92 14.28
CA PRO A 68 -4.76 -2.07 13.63
C PRO A 68 -4.79 -3.34 12.76
N GLY A 69 -5.92 -4.05 12.72
CA GLY A 69 -6.05 -5.30 11.95
C GLY A 69 -5.29 -6.50 12.52
N GLN A 70 -4.90 -6.47 13.80
CA GLN A 70 -4.14 -7.52 14.48
C GLN A 70 -4.58 -7.65 15.95
N GLY A 71 -4.39 -8.83 16.54
CA GLY A 71 -4.69 -9.07 17.96
C GLY A 71 -6.15 -8.72 18.29
N GLU A 72 -6.34 -7.81 19.25
CA GLU A 72 -7.67 -7.36 19.66
C GLU A 72 -8.24 -6.24 18.76
N ARG A 73 -7.60 -5.87 17.64
CA ARG A 73 -7.94 -4.67 16.85
C ARG A 73 -8.35 -4.96 15.42
N TYR A 74 -8.98 -6.10 15.16
CA TYR A 74 -9.60 -6.34 13.85
C TYR A 74 -10.86 -5.47 13.69
N GLU A 75 -10.91 -4.69 12.61
CA GLU A 75 -12.02 -3.77 12.30
C GLU A 75 -13.06 -4.43 11.36
N TYR A 76 -12.65 -5.49 10.65
CA TYR A 76 -13.47 -6.24 9.70
C TYR A 76 -13.88 -7.59 10.25
N LEU A 77 -14.62 -7.59 11.36
CA LEU A 77 -15.18 -8.83 11.93
C LEU A 77 -16.39 -9.30 11.12
N ASP A 78 -16.44 -10.62 10.89
CA ASP A 78 -17.65 -11.31 10.45
C ASP A 78 -18.62 -11.41 11.64
N PRO A 79 -19.80 -10.76 11.57
CA PRO A 79 -20.74 -10.72 12.69
C PRO A 79 -21.38 -12.08 12.99
N GLU A 80 -21.42 -13.01 12.03
CA GLU A 80 -21.99 -14.34 12.22
C GLU A 80 -20.97 -15.29 12.84
N LEU A 81 -19.71 -15.19 12.41
CA LEU A 81 -18.63 -16.08 12.85
C LEU A 81 -17.83 -15.54 14.04
N GLY A 82 -18.01 -14.26 14.40
CA GLY A 82 -17.29 -13.62 15.51
C GLY A 82 -15.77 -13.54 15.32
N ARG A 83 -15.29 -13.68 14.08
CA ARG A 83 -13.86 -13.73 13.73
C ARG A 83 -13.53 -12.74 12.61
N PRO A 84 -12.25 -12.39 12.40
CA PRO A 84 -11.86 -11.53 11.29
C PRO A 84 -12.28 -12.11 9.94
N ARG A 85 -12.88 -11.27 9.09
CA ARG A 85 -13.24 -11.59 7.70
C ARG A 85 -12.00 -11.63 6.81
N PHE A 86 -11.00 -10.82 7.15
CA PHE A 86 -9.75 -10.67 6.40
C PHE A 86 -8.54 -10.94 7.30
N GLY A 87 -7.46 -11.43 6.71
CA GLY A 87 -6.14 -11.39 7.35
C GLY A 87 -5.60 -9.96 7.39
N SER A 88 -4.61 -9.69 8.24
CA SER A 88 -4.10 -8.34 8.53
C SER A 88 -3.71 -7.56 7.28
N THR A 89 -2.90 -8.13 6.38
CA THR A 89 -2.44 -7.44 5.17
C THR A 89 -3.58 -7.07 4.20
N VAL A 90 -4.64 -7.87 4.15
CA VAL A 90 -5.83 -7.59 3.33
C VAL A 90 -6.66 -6.47 3.97
N GLU A 91 -6.82 -6.48 5.30
CA GLU A 91 -7.47 -5.41 6.05
C GLU A 91 -6.73 -4.07 5.90
N HIS A 92 -5.40 -4.08 6.02
CA HIS A 92 -4.55 -2.91 5.80
C HIS A 92 -4.74 -2.35 4.39
N THR A 93 -4.80 -3.24 3.38
CA THR A 93 -5.04 -2.85 1.98
C THR A 93 -6.43 -2.25 1.78
N MET A 94 -7.47 -2.87 2.35
CA MET A 94 -8.87 -2.43 2.27
C MET A 94 -9.05 -1.02 2.82
N ALA A 95 -8.58 -0.76 4.04
CA ALA A 95 -8.64 0.56 4.67
C ALA A 95 -7.61 1.54 4.06
N GLY A 96 -6.46 1.03 3.62
CA GLY A 96 -5.37 1.79 3.04
C GLY A 96 -5.70 2.41 1.68
N ILE A 97 -6.50 1.74 0.84
CA ILE A 97 -7.01 2.32 -0.41
C ILE A 97 -7.75 3.63 -0.11
N GLN A 98 -8.63 3.63 0.88
CA GLN A 98 -9.35 4.82 1.28
C GLN A 98 -8.39 5.90 1.79
N CYS A 99 -7.35 5.52 2.55
CA CYS A 99 -6.35 6.46 3.07
C CYS A 99 -5.61 7.15 1.92
N LEU A 100 -5.22 6.40 0.89
CA LEU A 100 -4.59 6.95 -0.30
C LEU A 100 -5.51 7.95 -1.02
N LEU A 101 -6.81 7.67 -1.17
CA LEU A 101 -7.76 8.59 -1.81
C LEU A 101 -7.88 9.94 -1.08
N THR A 102 -7.79 9.95 0.26
CA THR A 102 -7.76 11.18 1.07
C THR A 102 -6.37 11.83 1.15
N GLY A 103 -5.36 11.26 0.47
CA GLY A 103 -3.99 11.77 0.46
C GLY A 103 -3.27 11.53 1.79
N THR A 104 -3.63 10.47 2.49
CA THR A 104 -2.98 9.98 3.71
C THR A 104 -2.42 8.58 3.45
N ASN A 105 -1.91 7.90 4.48
CA ASN A 105 -1.39 6.54 4.39
C ASN A 105 -1.84 5.74 5.63
N PHE A 106 -2.03 4.43 5.48
CA PHE A 106 -2.42 3.53 6.57
C PHE A 106 -1.40 3.52 7.71
N ALA A 107 -0.09 3.54 7.41
CA ALA A 107 0.99 3.55 8.40
C ALA A 107 0.88 4.70 9.42
N ARG A 108 0.18 5.79 9.07
CA ARG A 108 -0.07 6.90 10.00
C ARG A 108 -0.66 6.42 11.32
N TYR A 109 -1.61 5.48 11.29
CA TYR A 109 -2.29 5.01 12.50
C TYR A 109 -1.33 4.19 13.35
N GLU A 110 -0.56 3.27 12.74
CA GLU A 110 0.45 2.47 13.44
C GLU A 110 1.55 3.33 14.08
N ILE A 111 2.07 4.31 13.33
CA ILE A 111 3.07 5.25 13.81
C ILE A 111 2.52 6.05 15.00
N TRP A 112 1.30 6.57 14.86
CA TRP A 112 0.71 7.41 15.90
C TRP A 112 0.37 6.62 17.17
N ASP A 113 -0.08 5.37 17.02
CA ASP A 113 -0.27 4.45 18.14
C ASP A 113 1.03 4.24 18.92
N GLY A 114 2.16 4.08 18.21
CA GLY A 114 3.49 3.96 18.81
C GLY A 114 3.97 5.26 19.50
N VAL A 115 3.75 6.43 18.89
CA VAL A 115 4.06 7.73 19.51
C VAL A 115 3.27 7.91 20.81
N ARG A 116 1.99 7.52 20.82
CA ARG A 116 1.12 7.57 22.01
C ARG A 116 1.52 6.55 23.07
N ALA A 117 2.01 5.38 22.67
CA ALA A 117 2.60 4.42 23.60
C ALA A 117 3.86 5.00 24.28
N VAL A 118 4.70 5.74 23.56
CA VAL A 118 5.85 6.44 24.15
C VAL A 118 5.40 7.50 25.17
N ASP A 119 4.34 8.26 24.88
CA ASP A 119 3.79 9.21 25.87
C ASP A 119 3.32 8.51 27.14
N TYR A 120 2.62 7.38 27.00
CA TYR A 120 2.24 6.58 28.16
C TYR A 120 3.47 6.10 28.94
N LEU A 121 4.49 5.54 28.26
CA LEU A 121 5.73 5.11 28.92
C LEU A 121 6.37 6.25 29.72
N LEU A 122 6.42 7.45 29.15
CA LEU A 122 7.00 8.64 29.78
C LEU A 122 6.15 9.22 30.93
N SER A 123 4.87 8.87 31.01
CA SER A 123 4.02 9.24 32.15
C SER A 123 4.27 8.38 33.39
N ARG A 124 4.97 7.24 33.25
CA ARG A 124 5.17 6.31 34.34
C ARG A 124 6.36 6.71 35.22
N PRO A 125 6.22 6.67 36.56
CA PRO A 125 7.32 6.98 37.48
C PRO A 125 8.42 5.91 37.52
N ASP A 126 8.14 4.70 37.01
CA ASP A 126 9.07 3.58 36.97
C ASP A 126 9.81 3.43 35.62
N VAL A 127 9.66 4.40 34.69
CA VAL A 127 10.35 4.44 33.39
C VAL A 127 11.39 5.56 33.36
N ASP A 128 12.56 5.26 32.82
CA ASP A 128 13.61 6.24 32.60
C ASP A 128 13.39 6.93 31.23
N PRO A 129 13.10 8.24 31.22
CA PRO A 129 12.75 8.95 29.99
C PRO A 129 13.90 9.06 28.98
N LYS A 130 15.14 8.80 29.39
CA LYS A 130 16.32 8.89 28.52
C LYS A 130 16.70 7.55 27.89
N ARG A 131 16.06 6.46 28.29
CA ARG A 131 16.45 5.09 27.92
C ARG A 131 15.26 4.35 27.31
N LEU A 132 14.80 4.88 26.17
CA LEU A 132 13.71 4.30 25.39
C LEU A 132 14.25 3.58 24.15
N GLY A 133 13.80 2.36 23.90
CA GLY A 133 14.11 1.62 22.69
C GLY A 133 12.85 1.25 21.90
N VAL A 134 13.02 0.80 20.66
CA VAL A 134 11.94 0.22 19.86
C VAL A 134 12.43 -1.02 19.11
N THR A 135 11.60 -2.05 19.02
CA THR A 135 11.89 -3.24 18.22
C THR A 135 10.65 -4.01 17.81
N GLY A 136 10.77 -4.68 16.67
CA GLY A 136 9.75 -5.54 16.11
C GLY A 136 10.27 -6.32 14.91
N ASN A 137 9.47 -7.28 14.47
CA ASN A 137 9.78 -8.14 13.33
C ASN A 137 8.70 -8.07 12.25
N SER A 138 9.08 -8.16 10.96
CA SER A 138 8.16 -8.09 9.82
C SER A 138 7.39 -6.76 9.80
N GLY A 139 6.04 -6.75 9.80
CA GLY A 139 5.26 -5.52 10.03
C GLY A 139 5.66 -4.74 11.32
N GLY A 140 6.16 -5.43 12.34
CA GLY A 140 6.73 -4.76 13.52
C GLY A 140 8.09 -4.13 13.22
N GLY A 141 8.87 -4.74 12.31
CA GLY A 141 10.09 -4.16 11.75
C GLY A 141 9.78 -2.92 10.91
N THR A 142 8.70 -2.94 10.13
CA THR A 142 8.14 -1.77 9.43
C THR A 142 7.85 -0.63 10.39
N GLN A 143 7.05 -0.90 11.43
CA GLN A 143 6.74 0.11 12.46
C GLN A 143 7.98 0.62 13.17
N THR A 144 8.95 -0.25 13.48
CA THR A 144 10.23 0.14 14.08
C THR A 144 10.99 1.11 13.16
N ALA A 145 11.03 0.83 11.86
CA ALA A 145 11.69 1.67 10.86
C ALA A 145 11.02 3.04 10.68
N TYR A 146 9.71 3.15 10.90
CA TYR A 146 9.03 4.44 10.86
C TYR A 146 9.19 5.22 12.17
N LEU A 147 9.06 4.54 13.30
CA LEU A 147 9.18 5.15 14.62
C LEU A 147 10.59 5.67 14.88
N GLN A 148 11.63 4.99 14.41
CA GLN A 148 13.00 5.52 14.54
C GLN A 148 13.14 6.89 13.83
N VAL A 149 12.40 7.14 12.74
CA VAL A 149 12.42 8.45 12.06
C VAL A 149 11.55 9.48 12.79
N LEU A 150 10.34 9.09 13.22
CA LEU A 150 9.30 10.03 13.63
C LEU A 150 9.18 10.25 15.14
N GLU A 151 9.83 9.42 15.96
CA GLU A 151 9.79 9.52 17.41
C GLU A 151 11.18 9.88 17.97
N PRO A 152 11.48 11.19 18.14
CA PRO A 152 12.81 11.67 18.51
C PRO A 152 13.24 11.27 19.94
N ARG A 153 12.35 10.76 20.79
CA ARG A 153 12.66 10.36 22.17
C ARG A 153 13.27 8.95 22.26
N LEU A 154 13.23 8.17 21.19
CA LEU A 154 13.89 6.87 21.13
C LEU A 154 15.42 7.03 21.18
N ALA A 155 16.08 6.20 21.97
CA ALA A 155 17.53 6.14 22.13
C ALA A 155 18.17 4.98 21.36
N VAL A 156 17.42 3.91 21.04
CA VAL A 156 17.93 2.72 20.32
C VAL A 156 16.82 2.06 19.49
N ALA A 157 17.16 1.47 18.34
CA ALA A 157 16.21 0.76 17.48
C ALA A 157 16.75 -0.59 16.99
N VAL A 158 15.86 -1.58 16.85
CA VAL A 158 16.18 -2.89 16.25
C VAL A 158 15.04 -3.36 15.33
N PRO A 159 15.02 -2.94 14.04
CA PRO A 159 14.09 -3.50 13.05
C PRO A 159 14.56 -4.89 12.59
N SER A 160 13.66 -5.87 12.59
CA SER A 160 13.94 -7.25 12.16
C SER A 160 13.08 -7.65 10.95
N CYS A 161 13.71 -8.30 9.96
CA CYS A 161 13.05 -8.92 8.80
C CYS A 161 12.09 -7.97 8.05
N TYR A 162 12.58 -6.76 7.71
CA TYR A 162 11.84 -5.76 6.93
C TYR A 162 12.77 -4.96 6.02
N ILE A 163 13.84 -4.39 6.59
CA ILE A 163 14.74 -3.49 5.86
C ILE A 163 15.45 -4.26 4.74
N THR A 164 15.30 -3.77 3.50
CA THR A 164 15.95 -4.25 2.28
C THR A 164 16.30 -3.05 1.39
N SER A 165 16.12 -3.11 0.08
CA SER A 165 16.19 -1.97 -0.85
C SER A 165 15.07 -2.09 -1.88
N TRP A 166 14.52 -0.96 -2.35
CA TRP A 166 13.49 -0.99 -3.40
C TRP A 166 13.97 -1.61 -4.71
N GLU A 167 15.24 -1.42 -5.08
CA GLU A 167 15.82 -2.04 -6.29
C GLU A 167 15.63 -3.56 -6.30
N LYS A 168 15.95 -4.23 -5.17
CA LYS A 168 15.81 -5.69 -5.04
C LYS A 168 14.37 -6.12 -4.76
N LEU A 169 13.60 -5.32 -4.02
CA LEU A 169 12.20 -5.59 -3.72
C LEU A 169 11.29 -5.47 -4.97
N TRP A 170 11.70 -4.71 -5.99
CA TRP A 170 10.85 -4.25 -7.10
C TRP A 170 10.04 -5.35 -7.79
N LEU A 171 10.67 -6.48 -8.08
CA LEU A 171 10.06 -7.59 -8.82
C LEU A 171 9.54 -8.70 -7.91
N ASN A 172 10.30 -9.08 -6.90
CA ASN A 172 9.97 -10.20 -6.03
C ASN A 172 10.37 -9.89 -4.57
N PRO A 173 9.40 -9.86 -3.62
CA PRO A 173 7.96 -10.05 -3.82
C PRO A 173 7.25 -8.90 -4.52
N GLY A 174 7.85 -7.70 -4.63
CA GLY A 174 7.17 -6.48 -5.08
C GLY A 174 6.63 -5.65 -3.90
N PRO A 175 5.89 -4.57 -4.20
CA PRO A 175 5.15 -3.81 -3.19
C PRO A 175 4.24 -4.69 -2.32
N GLN A 176 4.28 -4.45 -1.01
CA GLN A 176 3.48 -5.17 0.00
C GLN A 176 2.16 -4.43 0.28
N ASP A 177 1.50 -4.64 1.44
CA ASP A 177 0.25 -3.97 1.81
C ASP A 177 0.41 -2.45 2.04
N ALA A 178 -0.71 -1.77 2.31
CA ALA A 178 -0.78 -0.31 2.31
C ALA A 178 0.09 0.39 3.40
N GLU A 179 0.47 -0.31 4.48
CA GLU A 179 1.37 0.23 5.51
C GLU A 179 2.79 0.48 4.95
N GLN A 180 3.19 -0.21 3.86
CA GLN A 180 4.56 -0.19 3.33
C GLN A 180 4.73 0.68 2.08
N ASN A 181 3.66 1.33 1.61
CA ASN A 181 3.63 2.02 0.32
C ASN A 181 3.25 3.49 0.47
N PHE A 182 4.24 4.36 0.60
CA PHE A 182 4.02 5.81 0.60
C PHE A 182 3.98 6.37 -0.82
N ALA A 183 2.95 7.17 -1.12
CA ALA A 183 2.83 7.82 -2.42
C ALA A 183 4.02 8.75 -2.68
N GLY A 184 4.72 8.54 -3.79
CA GLY A 184 5.88 9.32 -4.18
C GLY A 184 7.21 8.96 -3.50
N PHE A 185 7.28 7.94 -2.64
CA PHE A 185 8.49 7.60 -1.88
C PHE A 185 9.77 7.53 -2.74
N LEU A 186 9.72 6.75 -3.83
CA LEU A 186 10.84 6.63 -4.76
C LEU A 186 11.01 7.86 -5.65
N LYS A 187 9.92 8.52 -6.03
CA LYS A 187 9.97 9.78 -6.78
C LYS A 187 10.74 10.86 -6.01
N ASP A 188 10.56 10.91 -4.70
CA ASP A 188 11.20 11.89 -3.82
C ASP A 188 12.65 11.51 -3.48
N GLY A 189 13.16 10.41 -4.04
CA GLY A 189 14.54 9.95 -3.89
C GLY A 189 14.80 9.15 -2.62
N LEU A 190 13.76 8.69 -1.93
CA LEU A 190 13.88 7.93 -0.69
C LEU A 190 13.96 6.41 -0.97
N ASP A 191 14.78 5.71 -0.20
CA ASP A 191 14.85 4.25 -0.11
C ASP A 191 14.96 3.82 1.37
N PHE A 192 15.04 2.51 1.62
CA PHE A 192 15.09 1.93 2.96
C PHE A 192 16.30 2.39 3.81
N ALA A 193 17.42 2.74 3.16
CA ALA A 193 18.60 3.28 3.86
C ALA A 193 18.29 4.60 4.58
N ASP A 194 17.38 5.42 4.05
CA ASP A 194 17.01 6.69 4.65
C ASP A 194 16.36 6.52 6.02
N PHE A 195 15.67 5.40 6.28
CA PHE A 195 15.18 5.11 7.62
C PHE A 195 16.33 5.02 8.62
N LEU A 196 17.40 4.29 8.29
CA LEU A 196 18.55 4.09 9.19
C LEU A 196 19.38 5.37 9.33
N ILE A 197 19.56 6.10 8.23
CA ILE A 197 20.30 7.36 8.16
C ILE A 197 19.58 8.44 8.99
N ALA A 198 18.26 8.54 8.89
CA ALA A 198 17.49 9.52 9.66
C ALA A 198 17.55 9.27 11.18
N PHE A 199 17.87 8.06 11.63
CA PHE A 199 18.10 7.78 13.05
C PHE A 199 19.53 8.12 13.51
N ALA A 200 20.47 8.35 12.59
CA ALA A 200 21.84 8.66 12.94
C ALA A 200 21.94 9.96 13.78
N PRO A 201 22.83 10.02 14.78
CA PRO A 201 23.84 9.04 15.15
C PRO A 201 23.37 8.10 16.29
N LYS A 202 22.07 7.82 16.41
CA LYS A 202 21.55 6.95 17.48
C LYS A 202 21.75 5.46 17.13
N PRO A 203 21.96 4.60 18.13
CA PRO A 203 22.14 3.16 17.93
C PRO A 203 21.02 2.42 17.19
N VAL A 204 21.29 1.87 16.00
CA VAL A 204 20.37 0.99 15.26
C VAL A 204 21.04 -0.33 14.85
N LYS A 205 20.32 -1.44 15.01
CA LYS A 205 20.76 -2.74 14.50
C LYS A 205 19.69 -3.36 13.61
N MET A 206 20.02 -3.61 12.35
CA MET A 206 19.17 -4.37 11.45
C MET A 206 19.37 -5.87 11.69
N LEU A 207 18.27 -6.61 11.77
CA LEU A 207 18.30 -8.08 11.79
C LEU A 207 17.65 -8.64 10.52
N THR A 208 18.32 -9.59 9.86
CA THR A 208 17.85 -10.14 8.57
C THR A 208 17.98 -11.66 8.53
N ALA A 209 16.99 -12.33 7.95
CA ALA A 209 17.05 -13.75 7.60
C ALA A 209 17.59 -13.92 6.18
N ILE A 210 18.56 -14.83 5.98
CA ILE A 210 19.19 -15.03 4.66
C ILE A 210 18.17 -15.59 3.65
N ARG A 211 17.23 -16.43 4.10
CA ARG A 211 16.18 -17.05 3.26
C ARG A 211 14.82 -16.40 3.46
N ASP A 212 14.79 -15.11 3.82
CA ASP A 212 13.55 -14.33 3.84
C ASP A 212 13.03 -14.08 2.40
N TYR A 213 11.75 -13.74 2.28
CA TYR A 213 11.22 -13.15 1.06
C TYR A 213 11.65 -11.68 0.91
N PHE A 214 12.02 -10.99 2.01
CA PHE A 214 12.72 -9.72 1.91
C PHE A 214 14.17 -9.94 1.42
N PRO A 215 14.58 -9.42 0.25
CA PRO A 215 15.87 -9.80 -0.35
C PRO A 215 17.08 -9.42 0.52
N ILE A 216 17.95 -10.40 0.77
CA ILE A 216 19.18 -10.24 1.57
C ILE A 216 20.18 -9.31 0.89
N GLU A 217 20.26 -9.32 -0.44
CA GLU A 217 21.12 -8.42 -1.21
C GLU A 217 20.76 -6.96 -0.96
N GLY A 218 19.47 -6.66 -0.90
CA GLY A 218 18.98 -5.31 -0.59
C GLY A 218 19.30 -4.90 0.83
N ALA A 219 19.15 -5.80 1.81
CA ALA A 219 19.51 -5.53 3.20
C ALA A 219 21.01 -5.21 3.35
N ARG A 220 21.88 -6.00 2.70
CA ARG A 220 23.34 -5.77 2.71
C ARG A 220 23.72 -4.45 2.04
N ALA A 221 23.10 -4.11 0.91
CA ALA A 221 23.32 -2.83 0.22
C ALA A 221 22.91 -1.64 1.10
N THR A 222 21.71 -1.70 1.68
CA THR A 222 21.18 -0.68 2.58
C THR A 222 22.04 -0.50 3.83
N PHE A 223 22.51 -1.59 4.45
CA PHE A 223 23.44 -1.50 5.57
C PHE A 223 24.75 -0.81 5.18
N ALA A 224 25.35 -1.23 4.06
CA ALA A 224 26.61 -0.65 3.60
C ALA A 224 26.48 0.86 3.34
N GLU A 225 25.33 1.33 2.88
CA GLU A 225 25.03 2.75 2.74
C GLU A 225 24.90 3.48 4.08
N ALA A 226 24.05 3.01 4.98
CA ALA A 226 23.89 3.60 6.30
C ALA A 226 25.23 3.64 7.08
N GLN A 227 26.02 2.56 7.01
CA GLN A 227 27.32 2.47 7.68
C GLN A 227 28.30 3.56 7.24
N ARG A 228 28.31 3.95 5.95
CA ARG A 228 29.14 5.06 5.47
C ARG A 228 28.77 6.38 6.16
N ILE A 229 27.48 6.67 6.30
CA ILE A 229 27.00 7.88 6.95
C ILE A 229 27.33 7.88 8.44
N TYR A 230 27.07 6.79 9.16
CA TYR A 230 27.44 6.68 10.58
C TYR A 230 28.94 6.84 10.80
N LYS A 231 29.79 6.32 9.89
CA LYS A 231 31.24 6.52 9.96
C LYS A 231 31.62 8.00 9.82
N ILE A 232 31.00 8.73 8.88
CA ILE A 232 31.23 10.18 8.72
C ILE A 232 30.84 10.94 9.98
N LEU A 233 29.74 10.54 10.62
CA LEU A 233 29.24 11.14 11.87
C LEU A 233 30.05 10.72 13.12
N GLY A 234 31.12 9.94 12.99
CA GLY A 234 31.91 9.44 14.12
C GLY A 234 31.18 8.43 15.00
N ALA A 235 30.16 7.76 14.46
CA ALA A 235 29.24 6.86 15.16
C ALA A 235 29.21 5.45 14.56
N ALA A 236 30.32 5.00 13.95
CA ALA A 236 30.38 3.71 13.25
C ALA A 236 30.03 2.50 14.13
N ASP A 237 30.20 2.59 15.45
CA ASP A 237 29.87 1.54 16.41
C ASP A 237 28.37 1.49 16.78
N ARG A 238 27.58 2.45 16.27
CA ARG A 238 26.14 2.63 16.53
C ARG A 238 25.25 2.16 15.39
N VAL A 239 25.81 1.54 14.35
CA VAL A 239 25.04 0.87 13.31
C VAL A 239 25.61 -0.51 13.08
N ASP A 240 24.77 -1.53 13.06
CA ASP A 240 25.22 -2.90 12.83
C ASP A 240 24.15 -3.76 12.11
N LEU A 241 24.62 -4.84 11.47
CA LEU A 241 23.79 -5.82 10.78
C LEU A 241 24.05 -7.20 11.40
N PHE A 242 22.98 -7.87 11.79
CA PHE A 242 23.04 -9.30 12.12
C PHE A 242 22.20 -10.09 11.13
N GLU A 243 22.86 -10.95 10.36
CA GLU A 243 22.23 -11.91 9.46
C GLU A 243 22.35 -13.33 10.02
N TYR A 244 21.34 -14.15 9.77
CA TYR A 244 21.35 -15.57 10.15
C TYR A 244 20.68 -16.45 9.09
N ASP A 245 21.17 -17.68 8.94
CA ASP A 245 20.62 -18.64 7.96
C ASP A 245 19.34 -19.32 8.47
N ASP A 246 18.23 -18.61 8.30
CA ASP A 246 16.87 -19.10 8.52
C ASP A 246 15.89 -18.37 7.59
N THR A 247 14.60 -18.58 7.80
CA THR A 247 13.50 -18.01 7.02
C THR A 247 12.85 -16.82 7.74
N HIS A 248 11.84 -16.23 7.10
CA HIS A 248 11.05 -15.13 7.66
C HIS A 248 10.52 -15.45 9.06
N GLY A 249 10.81 -14.57 10.03
CA GLY A 249 10.41 -14.72 11.42
C GLY A 249 11.45 -14.18 12.40
N TRP A 250 11.19 -14.29 13.69
CA TRP A 250 12.07 -13.81 14.76
C TRP A 250 12.59 -14.99 15.59
N PHE A 251 13.42 -15.83 14.97
CA PHE A 251 13.99 -17.02 15.63
C PHE A 251 15.04 -16.65 16.68
N LYS A 252 15.36 -17.63 17.54
CA LYS A 252 16.22 -17.45 18.72
C LYS A 252 17.52 -16.67 18.42
N PRO A 253 18.33 -16.99 17.40
CA PRO A 253 19.57 -16.24 17.13
C PRO A 253 19.36 -14.73 16.92
N ARG A 254 18.30 -14.34 16.20
CA ARG A 254 17.92 -12.93 16.03
C ARG A 254 17.35 -12.30 17.30
N ARG A 255 16.56 -13.04 18.07
CA ARG A 255 16.08 -12.55 19.38
C ARG A 255 17.25 -12.27 20.32
N GLU A 256 18.22 -13.18 20.39
CA GLU A 256 19.44 -12.98 21.18
C GLU A 256 20.27 -11.79 20.67
N ALA A 257 20.36 -11.58 19.35
CA ALA A 257 20.99 -10.40 18.78
C ALA A 257 20.26 -9.09 19.17
N THR A 258 18.94 -9.13 19.30
CA THR A 258 18.13 -8.02 19.82
C THR A 258 18.51 -7.71 21.27
N TYR A 259 18.58 -8.74 22.13
CA TYR A 259 18.88 -8.56 23.55
C TYR A 259 20.26 -7.95 23.75
N ARG A 260 21.28 -8.47 23.06
CA ARG A 260 22.66 -7.92 23.10
C ARG A 260 22.69 -6.44 22.74
N TRP A 261 21.95 -6.01 21.72
CA TRP A 261 21.93 -4.62 21.29
C TRP A 261 21.21 -3.71 22.29
N MET A 262 20.04 -4.15 22.77
CA MET A 262 19.27 -3.40 23.77
C MET A 262 20.04 -3.23 25.08
N GLU A 263 20.67 -4.29 25.58
CA GLU A 263 21.48 -4.24 26.80
C GLU A 263 22.69 -3.31 26.67
N ARG A 264 23.38 -3.35 25.53
CA ARG A 264 24.51 -2.44 25.27
C ARG A 264 24.11 -0.98 25.38
N TRP A 265 22.96 -0.60 24.82
CA TRP A 265 22.59 0.81 24.68
C TRP A 265 21.65 1.33 25.77
N LEU A 266 20.84 0.47 26.39
CA LEU A 266 19.91 0.85 27.46
C LEU A 266 20.47 0.56 28.86
N ASN A 267 21.21 -0.53 29.04
CA ASN A 267 21.76 -0.91 30.34
C ASN A 267 23.27 -0.67 30.45
N GLN A 268 23.94 -0.33 29.34
CA GLN A 268 25.40 -0.19 29.27
C GLN A 268 26.12 -1.47 29.70
N ARG A 269 25.56 -2.63 29.31
CA ARG A 269 26.09 -3.95 29.61
C ARG A 269 26.44 -4.71 28.34
N ILE A 270 27.53 -5.46 28.41
CA ILE A 270 27.85 -6.46 27.39
C ILE A 270 27.39 -7.80 27.94
N GLU A 271 26.42 -8.42 27.27
CA GLU A 271 25.95 -9.77 27.59
C GLU A 271 25.99 -10.67 26.36
N GLU A 272 25.97 -11.98 26.56
CA GLU A 272 25.88 -12.96 25.48
C GLU A 272 24.48 -13.00 24.84
N GLY A 273 23.46 -12.47 25.54
CA GLY A 273 22.09 -12.43 25.06
C GLY A 273 21.39 -13.77 25.07
N VAL A 274 21.89 -14.77 25.80
CA VAL A 274 21.33 -16.13 25.81
C VAL A 274 19.85 -16.11 26.21
N GLU A 275 19.00 -16.67 25.35
CA GLU A 275 17.58 -16.83 25.65
C GLU A 275 17.35 -18.12 26.45
N ALA A 276 16.91 -17.96 27.70
CA ALA A 276 16.42 -19.05 28.52
C ALA A 276 15.10 -19.59 27.98
N ASP A 277 14.78 -20.86 28.25
CA ASP A 277 13.46 -21.37 27.93
C ASP A 277 12.44 -21.01 29.02
N PHE A 278 11.23 -20.68 28.60
CA PHE A 278 10.10 -20.34 29.45
C PHE A 278 8.80 -20.42 28.64
N PRO A 279 7.67 -20.72 29.30
CA PRO A 279 6.37 -20.72 28.63
C PRO A 279 5.94 -19.29 28.25
N THR A 280 5.13 -19.20 27.21
CA THR A 280 4.38 -17.98 26.85
C THR A 280 2.94 -18.11 27.34
N GLU A 281 2.28 -16.98 27.58
CA GLU A 281 0.88 -16.97 27.99
C GLU A 281 -0.05 -17.27 26.81
N HIS A 282 -1.22 -17.85 27.10
CA HIS A 282 -2.30 -17.93 26.12
C HIS A 282 -2.87 -16.52 25.86
N GLU A 283 -3.30 -16.21 24.64
CA GLU A 283 -3.76 -14.87 24.26
C GLU A 283 -4.91 -14.34 25.14
N SER A 284 -5.83 -15.22 25.55
CA SER A 284 -6.93 -14.86 26.46
C SER A 284 -6.45 -14.29 27.79
N ASN A 285 -5.29 -14.72 28.28
CA ASN A 285 -4.68 -14.19 29.51
C ASN A 285 -4.12 -12.79 29.30
N LEU A 286 -3.87 -12.39 28.05
CA LEU A 286 -3.27 -11.13 27.65
C LEU A 286 -4.29 -10.13 27.08
N ASN A 287 -5.50 -10.57 26.74
CA ASN A 287 -6.57 -9.70 26.27
C ASN A 287 -6.88 -8.59 27.28
N CYS A 288 -6.93 -7.36 26.79
CA CYS A 288 -7.28 -6.15 27.52
C CYS A 288 -8.79 -5.86 27.45
N THR A 289 -9.48 -6.52 26.52
CA THR A 289 -10.91 -6.33 26.26
C THR A 289 -11.73 -7.54 26.71
N PRO A 290 -12.98 -7.36 27.17
CA PRO A 290 -13.84 -8.46 27.60
C PRO A 290 -14.13 -9.50 26.51
N THR A 291 -14.22 -9.08 25.25
CA THR A 291 -14.57 -9.95 24.11
C THR A 291 -13.34 -10.43 23.33
N GLY A 292 -12.14 -9.97 23.69
CA GLY A 292 -10.92 -10.17 22.89
C GLY A 292 -10.89 -9.33 21.61
N GLN A 293 -11.83 -8.38 21.42
CA GLN A 293 -11.84 -7.43 20.30
C GLN A 293 -12.32 -6.04 20.74
N VAL A 294 -11.58 -4.99 20.37
CA VAL A 294 -11.92 -3.57 20.54
C VAL A 294 -13.27 -3.26 19.90
N ALA A 295 -13.48 -3.73 18.66
CA ALA A 295 -14.68 -3.44 17.87
C ALA A 295 -15.99 -3.93 18.53
N THR A 296 -15.93 -4.96 19.38
CA THR A 296 -17.11 -5.50 20.10
C THR A 296 -17.11 -5.15 21.59
N SER A 297 -16.01 -4.66 22.13
CA SER A 297 -15.90 -4.24 23.53
C SER A 297 -16.13 -2.74 23.76
N PHE A 298 -15.78 -1.89 22.78
CA PHE A 298 -15.88 -0.44 22.90
C PHE A 298 -16.62 0.18 21.72
N LYS A 299 -17.36 1.26 21.96
CA LYS A 299 -17.88 2.12 20.89
C LYS A 299 -16.78 3.07 20.42
N GLY A 300 -15.83 2.54 19.67
CA GLY A 300 -14.70 3.28 19.12
C GLY A 300 -14.83 3.66 17.65
N GLU A 301 -13.91 4.50 17.21
CA GLU A 301 -13.62 4.72 15.81
C GLU A 301 -12.75 3.57 15.26
N THR A 302 -12.71 3.47 13.95
CA THR A 302 -11.87 2.59 13.12
C THR A 302 -11.04 3.42 12.14
N VAL A 303 -9.99 2.85 11.54
CA VAL A 303 -9.26 3.50 10.43
C VAL A 303 -10.24 3.98 9.36
N GLN A 304 -11.22 3.13 9.02
CA GLN A 304 -12.25 3.44 8.03
C GLN A 304 -13.09 4.67 8.42
N SER A 305 -13.66 4.69 9.62
CA SER A 305 -14.52 5.79 10.08
C SER A 305 -13.77 7.13 10.21
N LEU A 306 -12.54 7.11 10.73
CA LEU A 306 -11.69 8.30 10.83
C LEU A 306 -11.37 8.87 9.46
N ASN A 307 -11.12 7.98 8.49
CA ASN A 307 -10.81 8.39 7.14
C ASN A 307 -12.04 8.83 6.34
N LEU A 308 -13.21 8.25 6.58
CA LEU A 308 -14.48 8.75 6.07
C LEU A 308 -14.76 10.16 6.59
N ALA A 309 -14.64 10.39 7.90
CA ALA A 309 -14.81 11.72 8.49
C ALA A 309 -13.81 12.74 7.90
N LEU A 310 -12.56 12.32 7.66
CA LEU A 310 -11.59 13.14 6.95
C LEU A 310 -12.05 13.48 5.53
N ALA A 311 -12.50 12.48 4.75
CA ALA A 311 -12.97 12.63 3.39
C ALA A 311 -14.15 13.61 3.30
N GLU A 312 -15.16 13.46 4.16
CA GLU A 312 -16.33 14.33 4.20
C GLU A 312 -15.97 15.79 4.53
N ARG A 313 -14.94 16.00 5.36
CA ARG A 313 -14.45 17.34 5.69
C ARG A 313 -13.70 17.99 4.53
N ILE A 314 -12.83 17.25 3.83
CA ILE A 314 -11.96 17.81 2.78
C ILE A 314 -12.65 17.90 1.42
N TYR A 315 -13.57 16.99 1.11
CA TYR A 315 -14.16 16.86 -0.22
C TYR A 315 -14.90 18.13 -0.69
N PRO A 316 -15.71 18.83 0.14
CA PRO A 316 -16.33 20.10 -0.24
C PRO A 316 -15.33 21.22 -0.51
N GLN A 317 -14.12 21.12 0.07
CA GLN A 317 -13.08 22.15 0.01
C GLN A 317 -12.04 21.86 -1.08
N ARG A 318 -12.20 20.76 -1.82
CA ARG A 318 -11.22 20.26 -2.78
C ARG A 318 -10.84 21.28 -3.84
N ALA A 319 -9.61 21.22 -4.34
CA ALA A 319 -9.10 22.17 -5.33
C ALA A 319 -10.05 22.35 -6.54
N ALA A 320 -10.58 21.23 -7.06
CA ALA A 320 -11.51 21.23 -8.19
C ALA A 320 -12.82 22.00 -7.92
N ALA A 321 -13.32 22.02 -6.67
CA ALA A 321 -14.57 22.70 -6.32
C ALA A 321 -14.47 24.24 -6.41
N ARG A 322 -13.25 24.78 -6.46
CA ARG A 322 -12.99 26.22 -6.59
C ARG A 322 -12.82 26.67 -8.04
N LEU A 323 -12.64 25.73 -8.97
CA LEU A 323 -12.45 26.03 -10.38
C LEU A 323 -13.82 26.18 -11.07
N ARG A 324 -13.92 27.15 -11.99
CA ARG A 324 -15.09 27.37 -12.86
C ARG A 324 -14.73 27.27 -14.33
N ASP A 325 -13.43 27.33 -14.65
CA ASP A 325 -12.91 27.16 -15.99
C ASP A 325 -12.62 25.68 -16.28
N ALA A 326 -13.11 25.21 -17.43
CA ALA A 326 -12.92 23.84 -17.86
C ALA A 326 -11.47 23.53 -18.23
N ALA A 327 -10.70 24.51 -18.75
CA ALA A 327 -9.30 24.29 -19.08
C ALA A 327 -8.43 24.12 -17.83
N ALA A 328 -8.65 24.96 -16.82
CA ALA A 328 -8.03 24.82 -15.49
C ALA A 328 -8.38 23.48 -14.84
N LEU A 329 -9.65 23.03 -14.94
CA LEU A 329 -10.05 21.74 -14.40
C LEU A 329 -9.35 20.58 -15.12
N ARG A 330 -9.25 20.62 -16.46
CA ARG A 330 -8.50 19.64 -17.24
C ARG A 330 -7.02 19.60 -16.84
N SER A 331 -6.40 20.77 -16.66
CA SER A 331 -5.01 20.88 -16.21
C SER A 331 -4.81 20.25 -14.83
N LEU A 332 -5.72 20.51 -13.89
CA LEU A 332 -5.70 19.89 -12.55
C LEU A 332 -5.85 18.37 -12.62
N VAL A 333 -6.79 17.86 -13.42
CA VAL A 333 -7.00 16.41 -13.62
C VAL A 333 -5.74 15.76 -14.21
N ARG A 334 -5.18 16.36 -15.27
CA ARG A 334 -3.95 15.89 -15.91
C ARG A 334 -2.78 15.82 -14.92
N ALA A 335 -2.60 16.87 -14.11
CA ALA A 335 -1.56 16.93 -13.09
C ALA A 335 -1.76 15.90 -11.98
N ARG A 336 -3.00 15.74 -11.49
CA ARG A 336 -3.32 14.80 -10.40
C ARG A 336 -3.09 13.33 -10.78
N LEU A 337 -3.31 12.99 -12.05
CA LEU A 337 -3.12 11.65 -12.60
C LEU A 337 -1.71 11.43 -13.17
N SER A 338 -0.86 12.46 -13.19
CA SER A 338 0.46 12.45 -13.83
C SER A 338 0.40 12.03 -15.31
N ILE A 339 -0.57 12.56 -16.07
CA ILE A 339 -0.79 12.21 -17.49
C ILE A 339 0.00 13.18 -18.38
N PRO A 340 0.98 12.70 -19.17
CA PRO A 340 1.65 13.54 -20.17
C PRO A 340 0.69 14.04 -21.27
N GLU A 341 1.06 15.07 -22.02
CA GLU A 341 0.31 15.42 -23.23
C GLU A 341 0.50 14.35 -24.31
N VAL A 342 -0.60 13.92 -24.92
CA VAL A 342 -0.60 13.07 -26.12
C VAL A 342 -0.74 14.00 -27.32
N ARG A 343 0.22 13.99 -28.23
CA ARG A 343 0.22 14.88 -29.41
C ARG A 343 0.09 14.10 -30.71
N ASP A 344 0.81 13.00 -30.82
CA ASP A 344 0.92 12.22 -32.04
C ASP A 344 0.13 10.91 -31.95
N ALA A 345 -0.26 10.37 -33.10
CA ALA A 345 -0.83 9.04 -33.17
C ALA A 345 0.25 7.99 -32.92
N PRO A 346 -0.06 6.90 -32.18
CA PRO A 346 0.89 5.83 -31.92
C PRO A 346 1.26 5.09 -33.20
N ALA A 347 2.43 4.47 -33.22
CA ALA A 347 2.78 3.50 -34.27
C ALA A 347 1.86 2.28 -34.14
N VAL A 348 1.36 1.77 -35.27
CA VAL A 348 0.41 0.65 -35.28
C VAL A 348 0.92 -0.49 -36.15
N THR A 349 0.95 -1.69 -35.57
CA THR A 349 1.27 -2.93 -36.27
C THR A 349 0.01 -3.78 -36.43
N LYS A 350 -0.29 -4.23 -37.66
CA LYS A 350 -1.39 -5.17 -37.93
C LYS A 350 -0.88 -6.61 -37.84
N HIS A 351 -1.53 -7.41 -37.00
CA HIS A 351 -1.17 -8.82 -36.76
C HIS A 351 -2.09 -9.82 -37.47
N GLY A 352 -3.14 -9.34 -38.14
CA GLY A 352 -4.03 -10.17 -38.92
C GLY A 352 -5.46 -9.65 -38.94
N GLU A 353 -6.35 -10.46 -39.51
CA GLU A 353 -7.76 -10.13 -39.67
C GLU A 353 -8.63 -11.38 -39.56
N ILE A 354 -9.84 -11.21 -39.06
CA ILE A 354 -10.88 -12.24 -39.02
C ILE A 354 -12.12 -11.70 -39.74
N GLY A 355 -12.63 -12.44 -40.73
CA GLY A 355 -13.92 -12.14 -41.36
C GLY A 355 -15.09 -12.68 -40.53
N ARG A 356 -16.16 -11.91 -40.41
CA ARG A 356 -17.47 -12.36 -39.90
C ARG A 356 -18.58 -11.86 -40.83
N GLU A 357 -19.77 -12.42 -40.69
CA GLU A 357 -20.90 -11.97 -41.50
C GLU A 357 -21.27 -10.51 -41.19
N GLY A 358 -21.06 -9.63 -42.17
CA GLY A 358 -21.40 -8.21 -42.09
C GLY A 358 -20.29 -7.28 -41.57
N TYR A 359 -19.13 -7.80 -41.15
CA TYR A 359 -18.00 -7.00 -40.66
C TYR A 359 -16.69 -7.80 -40.62
N ARG A 360 -15.56 -7.10 -40.49
CA ARG A 360 -14.24 -7.71 -40.26
C ARG A 360 -13.65 -7.25 -38.93
N ILE A 361 -12.73 -8.03 -38.37
CA ILE A 361 -12.00 -7.71 -37.14
C ILE A 361 -10.51 -7.63 -37.46
N GLU A 362 -9.92 -6.45 -37.37
CA GLU A 362 -8.48 -6.22 -37.50
C GLU A 362 -7.82 -6.42 -36.12
N LYS A 363 -6.76 -7.23 -36.04
CA LYS A 363 -5.93 -7.36 -34.84
C LYS A 363 -4.78 -6.38 -34.95
N VAL A 364 -4.72 -5.41 -34.04
CA VAL A 364 -3.70 -4.35 -34.07
C VAL A 364 -2.99 -4.23 -32.72
N ALA A 365 -1.76 -3.75 -32.77
CA ALA A 365 -0.97 -3.42 -31.61
C ALA A 365 -0.51 -1.96 -31.75
N LEU A 366 -0.81 -1.12 -30.76
CA LEU A 366 -0.47 0.31 -30.75
C LEU A 366 0.67 0.55 -29.75
N GLU A 367 1.81 1.05 -30.22
CA GLU A 367 2.90 1.48 -29.33
C GLU A 367 2.59 2.89 -28.80
N THR A 368 2.10 2.96 -27.56
CA THR A 368 1.60 4.21 -26.95
C THR A 368 2.71 5.00 -26.27
N GLU A 369 3.69 4.29 -25.70
CA GLU A 369 4.96 4.82 -25.20
C GLU A 369 6.09 3.88 -25.65
N PRO A 370 7.35 4.33 -25.69
CA PRO A 370 8.48 3.46 -26.01
C PRO A 370 8.47 2.17 -25.20
N GLY A 371 8.31 1.03 -25.88
CA GLY A 371 8.24 -0.30 -25.25
C GLY A 371 6.92 -0.65 -24.54
N ILE A 372 5.89 0.20 -24.64
CA ILE A 372 4.54 -0.07 -24.12
C ILE A 372 3.55 -0.25 -25.27
N THR A 373 3.05 -1.47 -25.40
CA THR A 373 2.12 -1.86 -26.47
C THR A 373 0.72 -2.14 -25.93
N VAL A 374 -0.28 -1.50 -26.53
CA VAL A 374 -1.70 -1.72 -26.29
C VAL A 374 -2.25 -2.60 -27.40
N ALA A 375 -2.64 -3.84 -27.06
CA ALA A 375 -3.32 -4.73 -27.99
C ALA A 375 -4.78 -4.31 -28.18
N ALA A 376 -5.28 -4.28 -29.42
CA ALA A 376 -6.66 -3.91 -29.70
C ALA A 376 -7.28 -4.73 -30.84
N LEU A 377 -8.61 -4.87 -30.77
CA LEU A 377 -9.43 -5.39 -31.86
C LEU A 377 -10.20 -4.24 -32.50
N VAL A 378 -10.09 -4.08 -33.83
CA VAL A 378 -10.87 -3.09 -34.59
C VAL A 378 -11.93 -3.79 -35.43
N PHE A 379 -13.18 -3.59 -35.08
CA PHE A 379 -14.34 -4.13 -35.78
C PHE A 379 -14.81 -3.10 -36.81
N VAL A 380 -14.72 -3.47 -38.09
CA VAL A 380 -15.06 -2.60 -39.21
C VAL A 380 -16.29 -3.14 -39.94
N PRO A 381 -17.43 -2.43 -39.93
CA PRO A 381 -18.63 -2.88 -40.62
C PRO A 381 -18.42 -2.92 -42.13
N ALA A 382 -19.03 -3.90 -42.80
CA ALA A 382 -18.98 -4.04 -44.25
C ALA A 382 -19.83 -2.98 -44.96
N THR A 383 -20.90 -2.52 -44.31
CA THR A 383 -21.83 -1.51 -44.80
C THR A 383 -21.78 -0.24 -43.94
N GLY A 384 -22.23 0.89 -44.48
CA GLY A 384 -22.24 2.18 -43.78
C GLY A 384 -21.69 3.31 -44.65
N ARG A 385 -22.17 4.54 -44.40
CA ARG A 385 -21.69 5.73 -45.11
C ARG A 385 -20.33 6.13 -44.54
N ARG A 386 -19.30 6.09 -45.37
CA ARG A 386 -17.95 6.53 -44.99
C ARG A 386 -17.82 8.06 -45.08
N PRO A 387 -16.97 8.69 -44.24
CA PRO A 387 -16.22 8.08 -43.13
C PRO A 387 -17.13 7.65 -41.97
N LEU A 388 -16.78 6.56 -41.26
CA LEU A 388 -17.64 5.90 -40.27
C LEU A 388 -17.57 6.61 -38.90
N PRO A 389 -18.70 6.80 -38.19
CA PRO A 389 -18.63 7.12 -36.76
C PRO A 389 -17.95 5.96 -36.01
N ALA A 390 -17.21 6.27 -34.96
CA ALA A 390 -16.44 5.28 -34.23
C ALA A 390 -16.75 5.25 -32.73
N VAL A 391 -16.60 4.09 -32.11
CA VAL A 391 -16.70 3.90 -30.66
C VAL A 391 -15.42 3.25 -30.16
N ILE A 392 -14.78 3.85 -29.17
CA ILE A 392 -13.73 3.19 -28.39
C ILE A 392 -14.43 2.49 -27.21
N TYR A 393 -14.43 1.16 -27.24
CA TYR A 393 -15.09 0.30 -26.26
C TYR A 393 -14.06 -0.22 -25.26
N VAL A 394 -14.14 0.20 -24.00
CA VAL A 394 -13.12 -0.11 -22.99
C VAL A 394 -13.75 -0.91 -21.86
N HIS A 395 -13.21 -2.09 -21.56
CA HIS A 395 -13.66 -2.95 -20.47
C HIS A 395 -12.46 -3.38 -19.63
N SER A 396 -12.52 -3.26 -18.30
CA SER A 396 -11.37 -3.57 -17.43
C SER A 396 -11.02 -5.06 -17.36
N ALA A 397 -11.98 -5.95 -17.64
CA ALA A 397 -11.72 -7.37 -17.88
C ALA A 397 -11.08 -7.69 -19.25
N GLY A 398 -10.88 -6.70 -20.12
CA GLY A 398 -10.18 -6.83 -21.41
C GLY A 398 -11.10 -6.81 -22.64
N LYS A 399 -10.48 -6.59 -23.81
CA LYS A 399 -11.11 -6.43 -25.12
C LYS A 399 -11.90 -7.64 -25.61
N ALA A 400 -11.68 -8.81 -25.03
CA ALA A 400 -12.36 -10.04 -25.40
C ALA A 400 -13.74 -10.21 -24.74
N THR A 401 -14.01 -9.51 -23.63
CA THR A 401 -15.20 -9.73 -22.78
C THR A 401 -16.50 -9.67 -23.57
N ASP A 402 -16.67 -8.65 -24.42
CA ASP A 402 -17.91 -8.43 -25.19
C ASP A 402 -17.72 -8.58 -26.71
N ALA A 403 -16.61 -9.20 -27.14
CA ALA A 403 -16.22 -9.35 -28.55
C ALA A 403 -16.85 -10.55 -29.28
N ALA A 404 -17.51 -11.44 -28.55
CA ALA A 404 -18.18 -12.61 -29.10
C ALA A 404 -19.43 -12.21 -29.92
N PRO A 405 -19.87 -13.03 -30.90
CA PRO A 405 -21.16 -12.82 -31.55
C PRO A 405 -22.30 -12.75 -30.53
N GLY A 406 -23.24 -11.83 -30.73
CA GLY A 406 -24.32 -11.50 -29.81
C GLY A 406 -23.95 -10.50 -28.70
N GLY A 407 -22.67 -10.16 -28.54
CA GLY A 407 -22.22 -9.17 -27.56
C GLY A 407 -22.42 -7.72 -27.99
N ASP A 408 -22.22 -6.79 -27.05
CA ASP A 408 -22.45 -5.35 -27.24
C ASP A 408 -21.61 -4.74 -28.35
N ILE A 409 -20.36 -5.21 -28.50
CA ILE A 409 -19.48 -4.76 -29.59
C ILE A 409 -20.10 -5.10 -30.94
N GLU A 410 -20.65 -6.30 -31.11
CA GLU A 410 -21.28 -6.68 -32.37
C GLU A 410 -22.54 -5.83 -32.66
N ALA A 411 -23.36 -5.55 -31.64
CA ALA A 411 -24.54 -4.68 -31.80
C ALA A 411 -24.15 -3.28 -32.30
N LEU A 412 -23.07 -2.69 -31.77
CA LEU A 412 -22.55 -1.40 -32.23
C LEU A 412 -22.06 -1.45 -33.67
N VAL A 413 -21.34 -2.52 -34.04
CA VAL A 413 -20.80 -2.71 -35.40
C VAL A 413 -21.91 -2.90 -36.42
N ARG A 414 -22.92 -3.73 -36.09
CA ARG A 414 -24.10 -3.94 -36.94
C ARG A 414 -24.95 -2.67 -37.11
N ALA A 415 -24.87 -1.74 -36.15
CA ALA A 415 -25.44 -0.40 -36.27
C ALA A 415 -24.61 0.57 -37.15
N GLY A 416 -23.59 0.08 -37.85
CA GLY A 416 -22.78 0.85 -38.81
C GLY A 416 -21.69 1.71 -38.17
N ARG A 417 -21.24 1.36 -36.96
CA ARG A 417 -20.14 2.05 -36.27
C ARG A 417 -18.85 1.23 -36.35
N LEU A 418 -17.71 1.88 -36.56
CA LEU A 418 -16.43 1.24 -36.32
C LEU A 418 -16.22 1.12 -34.80
N VAL A 419 -15.79 -0.03 -34.30
CA VAL A 419 -15.53 -0.21 -32.86
C VAL A 419 -14.09 -0.64 -32.66
N ILE A 420 -13.33 0.07 -31.83
CA ILE A 420 -12.03 -0.40 -31.34
C ILE A 420 -12.13 -0.78 -29.87
N ALA A 421 -11.71 -1.99 -29.53
CA ALA A 421 -11.64 -2.49 -28.16
C ALA A 421 -10.17 -2.70 -27.77
N PRO A 422 -9.57 -1.78 -26.98
CA PRO A 422 -8.19 -1.91 -26.52
C PRO A 422 -8.08 -2.58 -25.15
N ASP A 423 -7.01 -3.35 -24.95
CA ASP A 423 -6.50 -3.75 -23.64
C ASP A 423 -5.56 -2.65 -23.13
N LEU A 424 -6.11 -1.68 -22.40
CA LEU A 424 -5.27 -0.66 -21.73
C LEU A 424 -4.30 -1.35 -20.77
N ARG A 425 -3.15 -0.72 -20.49
CA ARG A 425 -2.11 -1.38 -19.70
C ARG A 425 -2.62 -1.85 -18.34
N GLY A 426 -2.24 -3.06 -17.95
CA GLY A 426 -2.72 -3.72 -16.75
C GLY A 426 -4.05 -4.47 -16.92
N TRP A 427 -4.66 -4.44 -18.11
CA TRP A 427 -5.86 -5.19 -18.46
C TRP A 427 -5.62 -6.14 -19.65
N GLY A 428 -6.49 -7.15 -19.77
CA GLY A 428 -6.48 -8.13 -20.85
C GLY A 428 -5.11 -8.78 -21.07
N GLU A 429 -4.57 -8.72 -22.29
CA GLU A 429 -3.27 -9.31 -22.63
C GLU A 429 -2.08 -8.72 -21.86
N SER A 430 -2.22 -7.48 -21.36
CA SER A 430 -1.20 -6.82 -20.52
C SER A 430 -1.50 -6.93 -19.02
N GLY A 431 -2.53 -7.70 -18.66
CA GLY A 431 -2.92 -7.95 -17.28
C GLY A 431 -1.76 -8.56 -16.49
N PRO A 432 -1.52 -8.11 -15.25
CA PRO A 432 -0.45 -8.69 -14.45
C PRO A 432 -0.75 -10.16 -14.17
N ALA A 433 0.30 -10.98 -14.10
CA ALA A 433 0.20 -12.33 -13.58
C ALA A 433 -0.34 -12.32 -12.13
N ARG A 434 -0.63 -13.51 -11.57
CA ARG A 434 -0.91 -13.62 -10.13
C ARG A 434 0.22 -12.94 -9.37
N GLY A 435 -0.13 -12.08 -8.41
CA GLY A 435 0.87 -11.39 -7.61
C GLY A 435 1.62 -12.37 -6.70
N ILE A 436 2.75 -11.91 -6.19
CA ILE A 436 3.68 -12.72 -5.38
C ILE A 436 3.51 -12.33 -3.91
N GLY A 437 3.84 -13.23 -2.98
CA GLY A 437 3.82 -12.93 -1.54
C GLY A 437 2.43 -12.74 -0.93
N GLY A 438 1.36 -13.18 -1.61
CA GLY A 438 -0.02 -13.07 -1.13
C GLY A 438 -0.77 -11.81 -1.59
N TYR A 439 -0.15 -10.96 -2.41
CA TYR A 439 -0.76 -9.76 -2.97
C TYR A 439 -1.31 -9.99 -4.38
N SER A 440 -2.29 -9.19 -4.80
CA SER A 440 -2.78 -9.26 -6.19
C SER A 440 -1.81 -8.56 -7.14
N GLY A 441 -1.67 -9.08 -8.37
CA GLY A 441 -0.76 -8.49 -9.36
C GLY A 441 -1.14 -7.05 -9.72
N ILE A 442 -2.44 -6.74 -9.72
CA ILE A 442 -2.94 -5.39 -9.99
C ILE A 442 -2.61 -4.42 -8.85
N TRP A 443 -2.64 -4.87 -7.59
CA TRP A 443 -2.18 -4.07 -6.45
C TRP A 443 -0.72 -3.70 -6.56
N GLN A 444 0.14 -4.69 -6.83
CA GLN A 444 1.56 -4.44 -6.98
C GLN A 444 1.87 -3.51 -8.15
N THR A 445 1.13 -3.65 -9.26
CA THR A 445 1.26 -2.75 -10.42
C THR A 445 0.84 -1.32 -10.07
N ALA A 446 -0.29 -1.14 -9.38
CA ALA A 446 -0.75 0.17 -8.93
C ALA A 446 0.24 0.81 -7.94
N MET A 447 0.76 0.05 -6.97
CA MET A 447 1.71 0.56 -5.99
C MET A 447 3.05 0.93 -6.62
N ARG A 448 3.57 0.15 -7.58
CA ARG A 448 4.77 0.53 -8.36
C ARG A 448 4.59 1.90 -9.02
N ALA A 449 3.43 2.14 -9.64
CA ALA A 449 3.13 3.45 -10.23
C ALA A 449 3.11 4.56 -9.16
N VAL A 450 2.41 4.33 -8.04
CA VAL A 450 2.29 5.28 -6.93
C VAL A 450 3.63 5.65 -6.30
N LEU A 451 4.54 4.69 -6.11
CA LEU A 451 5.87 4.92 -5.54
C LEU A 451 6.73 5.84 -6.40
N VAL A 452 6.65 5.72 -7.74
CA VAL A 452 7.37 6.57 -8.69
C VAL A 452 6.58 7.83 -9.10
N GLY A 453 5.51 8.15 -8.36
CA GLY A 453 4.71 9.37 -8.56
C GLY A 453 3.85 9.39 -9.82
N LYS A 454 3.53 8.21 -10.35
CA LYS A 454 2.52 7.98 -11.40
C LYS A 454 1.24 7.41 -10.78
N THR A 455 0.21 7.25 -11.59
CA THR A 455 -0.99 6.46 -11.24
C THR A 455 -1.28 5.47 -12.34
N LEU A 456 -1.72 4.25 -12.00
CA LEU A 456 -2.07 3.26 -13.01
C LEU A 456 -3.23 3.77 -13.88
N LEU A 457 -4.25 4.36 -13.26
CA LEU A 457 -5.36 5.00 -13.97
C LEU A 457 -4.89 6.10 -14.93
N GLY A 458 -3.94 6.95 -14.54
CA GLY A 458 -3.40 7.98 -15.42
C GLY A 458 -2.70 7.40 -16.64
N MET A 459 -1.92 6.33 -16.45
CA MET A 459 -1.25 5.63 -17.54
C MET A 459 -2.26 4.93 -18.47
N GLN A 460 -3.35 4.37 -17.94
CA GLN A 460 -4.45 3.81 -18.74
C GLN A 460 -5.21 4.88 -19.53
N VAL A 461 -5.46 6.05 -18.93
CA VAL A 461 -6.07 7.18 -19.65
C VAL A 461 -5.15 7.67 -20.77
N TYR A 462 -3.83 7.68 -20.57
CA TYR A 462 -2.87 8.00 -21.62
C TYR A 462 -2.95 7.01 -22.80
N ASP A 463 -3.05 5.70 -22.52
CA ASP A 463 -3.29 4.68 -23.55
C ASP A 463 -4.57 4.95 -24.34
N LEU A 464 -5.65 5.26 -23.64
CA LEU A 464 -6.95 5.53 -24.24
C LEU A 464 -6.95 6.78 -25.12
N LEU A 465 -6.27 7.85 -24.69
CA LEU A 465 -6.05 9.04 -25.52
C LEU A 465 -5.22 8.70 -26.76
N SER A 466 -4.20 7.86 -26.64
CA SER A 466 -3.40 7.41 -27.80
C SER A 466 -4.26 6.63 -28.82
N VAL A 467 -5.17 5.78 -28.34
CA VAL A 467 -6.16 5.08 -29.20
C VAL A 467 -7.08 6.08 -29.90
N PHE A 468 -7.53 7.14 -29.21
CA PHE A 468 -8.30 8.22 -29.82
C PHE A 468 -7.51 8.90 -30.97
N HIS A 469 -6.25 9.27 -30.73
CA HIS A 469 -5.41 9.89 -31.75
C HIS A 469 -5.20 8.96 -32.96
N TYR A 470 -5.00 7.66 -32.76
CA TYR A 470 -4.96 6.68 -33.85
C TYR A 470 -6.25 6.71 -34.70
N LEU A 471 -7.43 6.69 -34.08
CA LEU A 471 -8.69 6.75 -34.81
C LEU A 471 -8.85 8.05 -35.60
N THR A 472 -8.37 9.20 -35.09
CA THR A 472 -8.45 10.48 -35.84
C THR A 472 -7.64 10.49 -37.12
N GLN A 473 -6.64 9.60 -37.25
CA GLN A 473 -5.79 9.50 -38.45
C GLN A 473 -6.26 8.41 -39.43
N ARG A 474 -7.26 7.61 -39.07
CA ARG A 474 -7.81 6.58 -39.96
C ARG A 474 -8.70 7.21 -41.04
N ALA A 475 -8.39 6.93 -42.30
CA ALA A 475 -9.15 7.44 -43.45
C ALA A 475 -10.61 6.94 -43.51
N ASP A 476 -10.92 5.82 -42.85
CA ASP A 476 -12.27 5.24 -42.79
C ASP A 476 -13.10 5.72 -41.58
N VAL A 477 -12.57 6.60 -40.73
CA VAL A 477 -13.22 7.12 -39.50
C VAL A 477 -13.57 8.60 -39.63
N ASP A 478 -14.79 8.98 -39.20
CA ASP A 478 -15.17 10.38 -39.04
C ASP A 478 -14.59 10.88 -37.72
N ALA A 479 -13.51 11.66 -37.79
CA ALA A 479 -12.81 12.17 -36.61
C ALA A 479 -13.69 13.03 -35.68
N ARG A 480 -14.83 13.54 -36.16
CA ARG A 480 -15.80 14.31 -35.35
C ARG A 480 -16.86 13.42 -34.69
N GLY A 481 -16.93 12.14 -35.05
CA GLY A 481 -17.93 11.18 -34.63
C GLY A 481 -17.40 10.09 -33.71
N ILE A 482 -16.26 10.32 -33.04
CA ILE A 482 -15.64 9.34 -32.12
C ILE A 482 -16.27 9.47 -30.73
N ALA A 483 -16.84 8.37 -30.23
CA ALA A 483 -17.40 8.25 -28.88
C ALA A 483 -16.60 7.27 -28.01
N LEU A 484 -16.71 7.41 -26.69
CA LEU A 484 -16.17 6.47 -25.71
C LEU A 484 -17.31 5.71 -25.03
N LEU A 485 -17.19 4.40 -24.91
CA LEU A 485 -18.04 3.56 -24.06
C LEU A 485 -17.15 2.76 -23.12
N GLY A 486 -17.22 3.06 -21.82
CA GLY A 486 -16.46 2.37 -20.81
C GLY A 486 -17.34 1.51 -19.91
N LYS A 487 -16.94 0.27 -19.66
CA LYS A 487 -17.59 -0.65 -18.70
C LYS A 487 -16.69 -0.95 -17.51
N ALA A 488 -17.30 -1.18 -16.35
CA ALA A 488 -16.58 -1.37 -15.08
C ALA A 488 -15.56 -0.23 -14.86
N ASN A 489 -14.29 -0.53 -14.57
CA ASN A 489 -13.28 0.51 -14.39
C ASN A 489 -12.86 1.21 -15.71
N GLY A 490 -13.18 0.60 -16.86
CA GLY A 490 -13.09 1.27 -18.16
C GLY A 490 -14.00 2.51 -18.25
N GLY A 491 -15.11 2.54 -17.49
CA GLY A 491 -15.98 3.71 -17.35
C GLY A 491 -15.25 4.92 -16.76
N VAL A 492 -14.47 4.72 -15.70
CA VAL A 492 -13.68 5.80 -15.08
C VAL A 492 -12.64 6.34 -16.05
N ALA A 493 -11.90 5.46 -16.72
CA ALA A 493 -10.91 5.86 -17.73
C ALA A 493 -11.56 6.63 -18.89
N ALA A 494 -12.72 6.17 -19.38
CA ALA A 494 -13.47 6.82 -20.45
C ALA A 494 -13.96 8.22 -20.06
N LEU A 495 -14.50 8.39 -18.85
CA LEU A 495 -14.95 9.69 -18.34
C LEU A 495 -13.79 10.69 -18.24
N ILE A 496 -12.63 10.26 -17.75
CA ILE A 496 -11.45 11.12 -17.65
C ILE A 496 -10.91 11.45 -19.04
N ALA A 497 -10.80 10.47 -19.94
CA ALA A 497 -10.34 10.71 -21.31
C ALA A 497 -11.25 11.70 -22.05
N ALA A 498 -12.57 11.54 -21.96
CA ALA A 498 -13.53 12.49 -22.53
C ALA A 498 -13.40 13.89 -21.93
N ALA A 499 -13.13 14.00 -20.63
CA ALA A 499 -12.89 15.29 -20.00
C ALA A 499 -11.60 15.95 -20.51
N LEU A 500 -10.54 15.17 -20.77
CA LEU A 500 -9.23 15.67 -21.22
C LEU A 500 -9.12 15.92 -22.72
N GLU A 501 -9.97 15.28 -23.53
CA GLU A 501 -10.01 15.40 -24.99
C GLU A 501 -11.36 15.99 -25.46
N PRO A 502 -11.44 17.32 -25.65
CA PRO A 502 -12.68 18.00 -26.04
C PRO A 502 -13.25 17.57 -27.40
N ARG A 503 -12.48 16.88 -28.24
CA ARG A 503 -12.94 16.35 -29.54
C ARG A 503 -13.74 15.05 -29.40
N VAL A 504 -13.77 14.40 -28.24
CA VAL A 504 -14.65 13.25 -27.99
C VAL A 504 -16.11 13.70 -28.10
N ALA A 505 -16.85 13.09 -29.02
CA ALA A 505 -18.21 13.51 -29.33
C ALA A 505 -19.22 13.15 -28.23
N ARG A 506 -19.06 11.96 -27.62
CA ARG A 506 -19.95 11.41 -26.60
C ARG A 506 -19.18 10.45 -25.69
N VAL A 507 -19.62 10.32 -24.45
CA VAL A 507 -19.11 9.32 -23.50
C VAL A 507 -20.28 8.65 -22.78
N ALA A 508 -20.16 7.34 -22.54
CA ALA A 508 -21.04 6.57 -21.68
C ALA A 508 -20.19 5.68 -20.77
N ALA A 509 -20.66 5.50 -19.53
CA ALA A 509 -20.07 4.62 -18.54
C ALA A 509 -21.16 3.69 -17.99
N GLU A 510 -20.85 2.40 -17.91
CA GLU A 510 -21.77 1.36 -17.45
C GLU A 510 -21.08 0.48 -16.41
N GLU A 511 -21.82 0.04 -15.38
CA GLU A 511 -21.30 -0.78 -14.27
C GLU A 511 -20.03 -0.20 -13.60
N SER A 512 -19.87 1.12 -13.65
CA SER A 512 -18.70 1.83 -13.12
C SER A 512 -18.96 2.34 -11.71
N VAL A 513 -17.88 2.66 -10.99
CA VAL A 513 -17.99 3.37 -9.71
C VAL A 513 -18.64 4.75 -9.90
N LEU A 514 -19.55 5.12 -9.00
CA LEU A 514 -20.27 6.39 -9.06
C LEU A 514 -19.38 7.57 -8.68
N SER A 515 -18.59 7.41 -7.61
CA SER A 515 -17.64 8.44 -7.16
C SER A 515 -16.54 7.87 -6.27
N TYR A 516 -15.44 8.60 -6.14
CA TYR A 516 -14.40 8.29 -5.14
C TYR A 516 -14.91 8.36 -3.70
N MET A 517 -15.94 9.19 -3.42
CA MET A 517 -16.55 9.25 -2.10
C MET A 517 -17.31 7.95 -1.76
N ASP A 518 -17.89 7.28 -2.77
CA ASP A 518 -18.59 6.02 -2.54
C ASP A 518 -17.63 4.88 -2.19
N ILE A 519 -16.40 4.90 -2.72
CA ILE A 519 -15.32 3.97 -2.30
C ILE A 519 -14.98 4.18 -0.81
N VAL A 520 -14.91 5.43 -0.35
CA VAL A 520 -14.58 5.74 1.05
C VAL A 520 -15.76 5.43 1.99
N ARG A 521 -17.01 5.61 1.53
CA ARG A 521 -18.22 5.27 2.30
C ARG A 521 -18.44 3.77 2.39
N ALA A 522 -18.04 3.01 1.38
CA ALA A 522 -18.17 1.56 1.37
C ALA A 522 -17.29 0.95 2.46
N ARG A 523 -17.90 0.11 3.32
CA ARG A 523 -17.13 -0.68 4.31
C ARG A 523 -16.21 -1.66 3.62
N ILE A 524 -16.76 -2.43 2.68
CA ILE A 524 -16.02 -3.36 1.83
C ILE A 524 -16.17 -2.87 0.39
N HIS A 525 -15.05 -2.78 -0.32
CA HIS A 525 -15.01 -2.42 -1.72
C HIS A 525 -14.13 -3.42 -2.48
N GLU A 526 -14.46 -3.66 -3.74
CA GLU A 526 -13.78 -4.62 -4.61
C GLU A 526 -13.48 -3.96 -5.94
N ASN A 527 -12.45 -4.45 -6.63
CA ASN A 527 -12.03 -3.93 -7.94
C ASN A 527 -11.72 -2.41 -7.95
N THR A 528 -11.25 -1.83 -6.85
CA THR A 528 -10.93 -0.38 -6.75
C THR A 528 -9.44 -0.06 -6.85
N THR A 529 -8.59 -1.09 -6.83
CA THR A 529 -7.13 -0.97 -6.74
C THR A 529 -6.50 -0.14 -7.86
N GLU A 530 -6.92 -0.36 -9.10
CA GLU A 530 -6.41 0.40 -10.25
C GLU A 530 -6.91 1.84 -10.29
N LEU A 531 -7.98 2.14 -9.56
CA LEU A 531 -8.56 3.48 -9.46
C LEU A 531 -7.83 4.38 -8.43
N ILE A 532 -6.83 3.85 -7.72
CA ILE A 532 -6.08 4.59 -6.70
C ILE A 532 -5.39 5.81 -7.33
N VAL A 533 -5.82 6.99 -6.89
CA VAL A 533 -5.22 8.28 -7.21
C VAL A 533 -4.95 9.01 -5.89
N PRO A 534 -3.69 9.03 -5.41
CA PRO A 534 -3.37 9.63 -4.12
C PRO A 534 -3.84 11.08 -3.98
N GLY A 535 -4.68 11.33 -2.97
CA GLY A 535 -5.22 12.66 -2.66
C GLY A 535 -6.26 13.18 -3.67
N VAL A 536 -6.93 12.32 -4.42
CA VAL A 536 -7.99 12.74 -5.36
C VAL A 536 -9.16 13.47 -4.70
N LEU A 537 -9.37 13.25 -3.39
CA LEU A 537 -10.41 13.93 -2.60
C LEU A 537 -9.97 15.31 -2.05
N ARG A 538 -8.77 15.79 -2.38
CA ARG A 538 -8.20 17.09 -1.92
C ARG A 538 -8.25 18.21 -2.92
#